data_AF-A0A3G3K0Y8-F1
#
_entry.id   AF-A0A3G3K0Y8-F1
#
_cell.length_a   1.000
_cell.length_b   1.000
_cell.length_c   1.000
_cell.angle_alpha   90.00
_cell.angle_beta   90.00
_cell.angle_gamma   90.00
#
_symmetry.space_group_name_H-M   'P 1'
#
loop_
_entity.id
_entity.type
_entity.pdbx_description
1 polymer ?
#
loop_
_entity_poly.entity_id
_entity_poly.type
_entity_poly.pdbx_seq_one_letter_code
_entity_poly.pdbx_strand_id
1 'polypeptide(L)'
;MEKRSFKKILLSTVLSAALAIVPATFASAATVSVDWDPANLTVNNNVGIADTVVLTGLKAGAVMKVYKTNPADTSAKPKLLGQATAKDGTATATVGNLTEGDDIFVTVVLETSASSKKVGAPAKTEKAVTDQVYVQNNAGIADTVTVTGLTYAGTKVTVLNGTTPIGTGTSALVSSKSTAVKDVVISIPTKSNLGNGSSGSINIVLQDKGKDPSDPVSVSFSAEEKTSVTGVTYATYNNFGKADQVKVSNIGNTGLVAGDTVILWKESGAKTKIASAVVSKSLVATFNVANLDSTGAAGSVWFTVTRKGYLQSDAQEAKFDAEPVTDKPSVTGVTYVNSKSTSDKVTIANSSIKKGATVTLFDNGAKIASGTVTVEGTITLSASNKLGATGGTKLTITVKEVGKRESIASDEFSYGPES
;
A
#
# COMPACT_ATOMS: atom_id res chain seq x y z
N MET A 1 -66.97 129.21 -19.76
CA MET A 1 -67.60 128.93 -18.45
C MET A 1 -66.84 127.76 -17.84
N GLU A 2 -66.16 127.82 -16.71
CA GLU A 2 -65.79 128.92 -15.83
C GLU A 2 -64.52 128.50 -15.05
N LYS A 3 -63.50 129.37 -15.07
CA LYS A 3 -62.55 129.75 -14.01
C LYS A 3 -61.82 128.73 -13.09
N ARG A 4 -60.50 129.02 -13.02
CA ARG A 4 -59.61 129.11 -11.82
C ARG A 4 -59.20 127.77 -11.18
N SER A 5 -58.08 127.64 -10.48
CA SER A 5 -56.79 128.32 -10.31
C SER A 5 -56.10 127.61 -9.12
N PHE A 6 -54.76 127.69 -9.05
CA PHE A 6 -53.92 127.65 -7.84
C PHE A 6 -53.43 126.32 -7.19
N LYS A 7 -52.08 126.24 -7.23
CA LYS A 7 -51.09 126.02 -6.15
C LYS A 7 -50.75 124.60 -5.64
N LYS A 8 -49.42 124.39 -5.61
CA LYS A 8 -48.63 123.30 -5.00
C LYS A 8 -48.86 123.18 -3.49
N ILE A 9 -48.68 121.96 -2.94
CA ILE A 9 -47.96 121.62 -1.70
C ILE A 9 -47.66 120.09 -1.70
N LEU A 10 -46.45 119.73 -1.25
CA LEU A 10 -45.94 118.38 -0.97
C LEU A 10 -46.78 117.62 0.07
N LEU A 11 -46.91 116.29 -0.05
CA LEU A 11 -46.63 115.36 1.06
C LEU A 11 -46.51 113.90 0.58
N SER A 12 -45.45 113.24 1.04
CA SER A 12 -45.09 111.83 0.82
C SER A 12 -46.06 110.86 1.52
N THR A 13 -46.41 109.76 0.86
CA THR A 13 -46.89 108.53 1.52
C THR A 13 -46.37 107.29 0.80
N VAL A 14 -45.73 106.42 1.58
CA VAL A 14 -45.22 105.10 1.22
C VAL A 14 -46.36 104.09 1.30
N LEU A 15 -46.53 103.22 0.31
CA LEU A 15 -47.35 102.02 0.44
C LEU A 15 -46.59 100.81 -0.11
N SER A 16 -46.21 99.94 0.82
CA SER A 16 -45.41 98.72 0.66
C SER A 16 -46.27 97.54 0.21
N ALA A 17 -45.75 96.75 -0.73
CA ALA A 17 -46.33 95.50 -1.18
C ALA A 17 -46.00 94.36 -0.20
N ALA A 18 -47.03 93.64 0.26
CA ALA A 18 -46.91 92.48 1.12
C ALA A 18 -46.54 91.22 0.31
N LEU A 19 -45.38 90.63 0.60
CA LEU A 19 -44.94 89.33 0.09
C LEU A 19 -45.26 88.27 1.15
N ALA A 20 -46.19 87.37 0.85
CA ALA A 20 -46.56 86.27 1.75
C ALA A 20 -45.44 85.21 1.78
N ILE A 21 -44.72 85.14 2.90
CA ILE A 21 -43.77 84.07 3.20
C ILE A 21 -44.55 82.94 3.89
N VAL A 22 -44.73 81.82 3.19
CA VAL A 22 -45.16 80.57 3.82
C VAL A 22 -43.91 79.87 4.36
N PRO A 23 -43.84 79.50 5.64
CA PRO A 23 -42.73 78.69 6.13
C PRO A 23 -42.87 77.27 5.58
N ALA A 24 -41.97 76.88 4.67
CA ALA A 24 -41.73 75.48 4.37
C ALA A 24 -41.07 74.83 5.59
N THR A 25 -41.84 74.08 6.37
CA THR A 25 -41.29 73.16 7.36
C THR A 25 -40.64 72.00 6.62
N PHE A 26 -39.33 72.11 6.37
CA PHE A 26 -38.53 70.94 6.05
C PHE A 26 -38.46 70.07 7.31
N ALA A 27 -39.26 69.01 7.36
CA ALA A 27 -39.05 67.94 8.33
C ALA A 27 -37.69 67.29 7.99
N SER A 28 -36.63 67.73 8.65
CA SER A 28 -35.38 66.96 8.69
C SER A 28 -35.70 65.65 9.42
N ALA A 29 -35.66 64.52 8.70
CA ALA A 29 -35.69 63.23 9.35
C ALA A 29 -34.49 63.18 10.29
N ALA A 30 -34.73 63.09 11.60
CA ALA A 30 -33.66 63.00 12.58
C ALA A 30 -32.73 61.85 12.20
N THR A 31 -31.43 62.12 12.13
CA THR A 31 -30.39 61.11 11.95
C THR A 31 -30.44 60.15 13.15
N VAL A 32 -30.95 58.95 12.94
CA VAL A 32 -30.96 57.89 13.97
C VAL A 32 -29.57 57.25 14.01
N SER A 33 -28.59 57.93 14.61
CA SER A 33 -27.30 57.30 14.90
C SER A 33 -27.54 56.13 15.87
N VAL A 34 -27.24 54.91 15.44
CA VAL A 34 -27.24 53.73 16.32
C VAL A 34 -25.83 53.59 16.84
N ASP A 35 -25.64 53.90 18.12
CA ASP A 35 -24.35 53.65 18.77
C ASP A 35 -24.02 52.16 18.66
N TRP A 36 -22.79 51.86 18.24
CA TRP A 36 -22.30 50.50 18.05
C TRP A 36 -20.87 50.41 18.54
N ASP A 37 -20.53 49.29 19.16
CA ASP A 37 -19.21 49.08 19.75
C ASP A 37 -18.23 48.51 18.70
N PRO A 38 -17.14 49.22 18.35
CA PRO A 38 -16.09 48.70 17.48
C PRO A 38 -15.44 47.40 17.98
N ALA A 39 -15.50 47.11 19.27
CA ALA A 39 -15.02 45.85 19.85
C ALA A 39 -15.84 44.64 19.38
N ASN A 40 -17.12 44.84 19.01
CA ASN A 40 -18.00 43.79 18.51
C ASN A 40 -17.80 43.48 17.02
N LEU A 41 -16.88 44.17 16.35
CA LEU A 41 -16.56 43.99 14.94
C LEU A 41 -15.47 42.93 14.75
N THR A 42 -15.83 41.88 14.03
CA THR A 42 -14.94 40.80 13.61
C THR A 42 -14.81 40.78 12.10
N VAL A 43 -13.57 40.64 11.60
CA VAL A 43 -13.28 40.47 10.17
C VAL A 43 -12.69 39.08 9.98
N ASN A 44 -13.40 38.23 9.26
CA ASN A 44 -12.93 36.90 8.89
C ASN A 44 -12.39 36.97 7.47
N ASN A 45 -11.06 36.99 7.37
CA ASN A 45 -10.34 36.84 6.12
C ASN A 45 -10.26 35.33 5.81
N ASN A 46 -10.82 34.92 4.68
CA ASN A 46 -11.04 33.53 4.33
C ASN A 46 -10.28 33.16 3.05
N VAL A 47 -9.66 31.99 3.04
CA VAL A 47 -8.95 31.49 1.86
C VAL A 47 -9.88 30.79 0.88
N GLY A 48 -9.85 31.21 -0.38
CA GLY A 48 -10.55 30.54 -1.48
C GLY A 48 -12.09 30.66 -1.46
N ILE A 49 -12.63 31.41 -0.49
CA ILE A 49 -14.04 31.82 -0.42
C ILE A 49 -14.09 33.32 -0.08
N ALA A 50 -15.26 33.93 -0.20
CA ALA A 50 -15.43 35.34 0.14
C ALA A 50 -15.20 35.60 1.64
N ASP A 51 -14.68 36.78 1.94
CA ASP A 51 -14.47 37.23 3.31
C ASP A 51 -15.78 37.67 3.94
N THR A 52 -15.81 37.70 5.27
CA THR A 52 -17.00 38.15 5.99
C THR A 52 -16.64 39.15 7.06
N VAL A 53 -17.44 40.20 7.15
CA VAL A 53 -17.41 41.14 8.28
C VAL A 53 -18.64 40.88 9.12
N VAL A 54 -18.43 40.62 10.41
CA VAL A 54 -19.49 40.32 11.37
C VAL A 54 -19.51 41.41 12.43
N LEU A 55 -20.67 42.00 12.65
CA LEU A 55 -20.89 42.95 13.72
C LEU A 55 -22.06 42.48 14.59
N THR A 56 -21.79 42.31 15.88
CA THR A 56 -22.76 41.85 16.89
C THR A 56 -23.22 43.01 17.78
N GLY A 57 -24.26 42.78 18.58
CA GLY A 57 -24.81 43.79 19.50
C GLY A 57 -25.66 44.87 18.81
N LEU A 58 -26.08 44.63 17.56
CA LEU A 58 -26.89 45.57 16.81
C LEU A 58 -28.38 45.45 17.14
N LYS A 59 -29.16 46.51 16.92
CA LYS A 59 -30.63 46.40 16.89
C LYS A 59 -31.05 45.67 15.61
N ALA A 60 -32.03 44.76 15.70
CA ALA A 60 -32.61 44.12 14.52
C ALA A 60 -33.12 45.18 13.51
N GLY A 61 -32.78 45.00 12.23
CA GLY A 61 -33.07 45.95 11.16
C GLY A 61 -32.00 47.03 10.92
N ALA A 62 -31.00 47.19 11.80
CA ALA A 62 -29.87 48.08 11.55
C ALA A 62 -29.07 47.61 10.31
N VAL A 63 -28.52 48.53 9.51
CA VAL A 63 -27.78 48.18 8.29
C VAL A 63 -26.31 48.50 8.45
N MET A 64 -25.48 47.47 8.48
CA MET A 64 -24.03 47.57 8.43
C MET A 64 -23.57 47.72 6.98
N LYS A 65 -22.67 48.67 6.72
CA LYS A 65 -21.99 48.88 5.44
C LYS A 65 -20.49 48.83 5.63
N VAL A 66 -19.80 48.13 4.74
CA VAL A 66 -18.34 47.93 4.78
C VAL A 66 -17.71 48.61 3.58
N TYR A 67 -16.67 49.42 3.82
CA TYR A 67 -16.01 50.23 2.82
C TYR A 67 -14.50 49.99 2.80
N LYS A 68 -13.90 50.21 1.62
CA LYS A 68 -12.44 50.15 1.43
C LYS A 68 -11.72 51.40 1.92
N THR A 69 -12.39 52.54 1.84
CA THR A 69 -11.86 53.85 2.23
C THR A 69 -12.83 54.52 3.20
N ASN A 70 -12.33 55.41 4.04
CA ASN A 70 -13.15 56.12 5.02
C ASN A 70 -14.26 56.91 4.29
N PRO A 71 -15.55 56.64 4.54
CA PRO A 71 -16.64 57.38 3.90
C PRO A 71 -16.73 58.85 4.34
N ALA A 72 -16.04 59.24 5.42
CA ALA A 72 -15.92 60.64 5.84
C ALA A 72 -14.83 61.42 5.07
N ASP A 73 -13.96 60.74 4.32
CA ASP A 73 -12.94 61.40 3.49
C ASP A 73 -13.59 61.92 2.20
N THR A 74 -13.63 63.25 2.04
CA THR A 74 -14.22 63.92 0.88
C THR A 74 -13.32 63.88 -0.37
N SER A 75 -12.08 63.40 -0.23
CA SER A 75 -11.08 63.41 -1.32
C SER A 75 -11.33 62.33 -2.38
N ALA A 76 -12.10 61.28 -2.04
CA ALA A 76 -12.46 60.20 -2.95
C ALA A 76 -13.83 59.60 -2.62
N LYS A 77 -14.57 59.16 -3.64
CA LYS A 77 -15.86 58.48 -3.42
C LYS A 77 -15.65 57.15 -2.71
N PRO A 78 -16.29 56.88 -1.55
CA PRO A 78 -16.08 55.65 -0.81
C PRO A 78 -16.53 54.42 -1.61
N LYS A 79 -15.67 53.40 -1.67
CA LYS A 79 -15.96 52.13 -2.34
C LYS A 79 -16.61 51.16 -1.36
N LEU A 80 -17.91 50.89 -1.55
CA LEU A 80 -18.64 49.88 -0.81
C LEU A 80 -18.12 48.48 -1.20
N LEU A 81 -17.76 47.68 -0.20
CA LEU A 81 -17.30 46.29 -0.34
C LEU A 81 -18.43 45.29 -0.09
N GLY A 82 -19.35 45.64 0.82
CA GLY A 82 -20.51 44.83 1.13
C GLY A 82 -21.40 45.50 2.16
N GLN A 83 -22.58 44.94 2.37
CA GLN A 83 -23.54 45.41 3.37
C GLN A 83 -24.37 44.25 3.91
N ALA A 84 -24.90 44.39 5.11
CA ALA A 84 -25.82 43.43 5.71
C ALA A 84 -26.79 44.11 6.67
N THR A 85 -28.00 43.59 6.73
CA THR A 85 -29.00 44.00 7.72
C THR A 85 -28.93 43.06 8.92
N ALA A 86 -28.91 43.65 10.12
CA ALA A 86 -28.82 42.91 11.36
C ALA A 86 -30.10 42.08 11.59
N LYS A 87 -29.91 40.79 11.83
CA LYS A 87 -30.94 39.85 12.28
C LYS A 87 -30.50 39.24 13.61
N ASP A 88 -31.41 39.21 14.59
CA ASP A 88 -31.14 38.66 15.92
C ASP A 88 -29.86 39.24 16.57
N GLY A 89 -29.65 40.54 16.36
CA GLY A 89 -28.52 41.28 16.91
C GLY A 89 -27.19 41.19 16.14
N THR A 90 -27.15 40.48 15.01
CA THR A 90 -25.94 40.27 14.22
C THR A 90 -26.13 40.66 12.76
N ALA A 91 -25.19 41.42 12.20
CA ALA A 91 -25.07 41.66 10.76
C ALA A 91 -23.81 40.97 10.22
N THR A 92 -23.94 40.17 9.16
CA THR A 92 -22.83 39.50 8.48
C THR A 92 -22.80 39.90 7.02
N ALA A 93 -21.85 40.76 6.63
CA ALA A 93 -21.65 41.15 5.25
C ALA A 93 -20.60 40.26 4.60
N THR A 94 -20.96 39.63 3.49
CA THR A 94 -19.99 39.02 2.58
C THR A 94 -19.32 40.11 1.76
N VAL A 95 -18.00 40.10 1.71
CA VAL A 95 -17.19 41.06 0.94
C VAL A 95 -16.23 40.30 0.01
N GLY A 96 -15.78 40.96 -1.05
CA GLY A 96 -14.70 40.40 -1.88
C GLY A 96 -13.39 40.28 -1.11
N ASN A 97 -12.41 39.57 -1.68
CA ASN A 97 -11.12 39.30 -1.04
C ASN A 97 -10.46 40.58 -0.51
N LEU A 98 -10.16 40.56 0.78
CA LEU A 98 -9.46 41.57 1.53
C LEU A 98 -7.96 41.24 1.55
N THR A 99 -7.13 42.27 1.63
CA THR A 99 -5.68 42.12 1.81
C THR A 99 -5.37 42.20 3.29
N GLU A 100 -4.51 41.32 3.79
CA GLU A 100 -3.99 41.40 5.15
C GLU A 100 -3.30 42.76 5.39
N GLY A 101 -3.51 43.36 6.57
CA GLY A 101 -2.92 44.63 6.99
C GLY A 101 -3.65 45.88 6.51
N ASP A 102 -4.49 45.75 5.48
CA ASP A 102 -5.35 46.84 5.01
C ASP A 102 -6.40 47.21 6.07
N ASP A 103 -6.79 48.49 6.05
CA ASP A 103 -7.92 48.97 6.84
C ASP A 103 -9.22 48.79 6.04
N ILE A 104 -10.26 48.32 6.73
CA ILE A 104 -11.65 48.47 6.29
C ILE A 104 -12.36 49.46 7.18
N PHE A 105 -13.40 50.11 6.65
CA PHE A 105 -14.20 51.09 7.37
C PHE A 105 -15.64 50.61 7.44
N VAL A 106 -16.22 50.62 8.64
CA VAL A 106 -17.58 50.15 8.86
C VAL A 106 -18.43 51.29 9.37
N THR A 107 -19.63 51.43 8.80
CA THR A 107 -20.68 52.30 9.31
C THR A 107 -21.95 51.49 9.55
N VAL A 108 -22.75 51.95 10.52
CA VAL A 108 -24.11 51.47 10.71
C VAL A 108 -25.03 52.64 10.36
N VAL A 109 -25.85 52.48 9.32
CA VAL A 109 -26.83 53.51 8.94
C VAL A 109 -27.90 53.53 10.03
N LEU A 110 -28.19 54.68 10.68
CA LEU A 110 -28.53 56.00 10.13
C LEU A 110 -27.50 57.16 10.40
N GLU A 111 -26.26 56.99 9.92
CA GLU A 111 -25.13 57.96 9.95
C GLU A 111 -24.32 57.99 11.26
N THR A 112 -23.65 56.89 11.58
CA THR A 112 -22.59 56.85 12.59
C THR A 112 -21.24 57.24 11.99
N SER A 113 -20.34 57.80 12.79
CA SER A 113 -18.91 57.91 12.42
C SER A 113 -18.37 56.54 12.00
N ALA A 114 -17.61 56.50 10.91
CA ALA A 114 -16.96 55.26 10.48
C ALA A 114 -15.88 54.86 11.49
N SER A 115 -15.85 53.60 11.87
CA SER A 115 -14.73 53.02 12.63
C SER A 115 -13.93 52.12 11.72
N SER A 116 -12.60 52.17 11.84
CA SER A 116 -11.71 51.30 11.09
C SER A 116 -11.36 50.03 11.85
N LYS A 117 -11.09 48.96 11.10
CA LYS A 117 -10.50 47.73 11.61
C LYS A 117 -9.48 47.22 10.61
N LYS A 118 -8.32 46.80 11.12
CA LYS A 118 -7.33 46.09 10.30
C LYS A 118 -7.79 44.68 9.98
N VAL A 119 -7.60 44.29 8.74
CA VAL A 119 -7.79 42.91 8.28
C VAL A 119 -6.63 42.07 8.78
N GLY A 120 -6.92 41.05 9.59
CA GLY A 120 -5.91 40.08 10.02
C GLY A 120 -5.55 39.06 8.94
N ALA A 121 -4.51 38.27 9.18
CA ALA A 121 -4.21 37.08 8.39
C ALA A 121 -5.42 36.12 8.41
N PRO A 122 -5.61 35.30 7.36
CA PRO A 122 -6.56 34.21 7.41
C PRO A 122 -6.28 33.26 8.58
N ALA A 123 -7.33 32.68 9.15
CA ALA A 123 -7.16 31.66 10.17
C ALA A 123 -6.44 30.44 9.56
N LYS A 124 -5.55 29.83 10.34
CA LYS A 124 -4.82 28.63 9.92
C LYS A 124 -5.58 27.35 10.29
N THR A 125 -5.45 26.34 9.46
CA THR A 125 -5.95 24.99 9.77
C THR A 125 -5.08 24.36 10.86
N GLU A 126 -5.71 23.65 11.80
CA GLU A 126 -4.99 22.89 12.82
C GLU A 126 -4.17 21.76 12.18
N LYS A 127 -3.04 21.42 12.81
CA LYS A 127 -2.17 20.33 12.31
C LYS A 127 -2.87 18.98 12.49
N ALA A 128 -2.52 18.01 11.65
CA ALA A 128 -2.94 16.63 11.89
C ALA A 128 -2.34 16.09 13.20
N VAL A 129 -3.11 15.28 13.92
CA VAL A 129 -2.62 14.53 15.07
C VAL A 129 -1.83 13.33 14.54
N THR A 130 -0.57 13.19 14.94
CA THR A 130 0.33 12.13 14.42
C THR A 130 -0.24 10.74 14.62
N ASP A 131 -0.84 10.46 15.78
CA ASP A 131 -1.40 9.16 16.15
C ASP A 131 -2.66 8.80 15.36
N GLN A 132 -3.21 9.77 14.60
CA GLN A 132 -4.35 9.59 13.70
C GLN A 132 -3.93 9.44 12.23
N VAL A 133 -2.62 9.37 11.96
CA VAL A 133 -2.05 9.15 10.63
C VAL A 133 -1.38 7.79 10.58
N TYR A 134 -1.90 6.89 9.73
CA TYR A 134 -1.36 5.55 9.53
C TYR A 134 -0.75 5.45 8.13
N VAL A 135 0.48 4.98 8.05
CA VAL A 135 1.20 4.81 6.78
C VAL A 135 1.50 3.34 6.58
N GLN A 136 1.04 2.79 5.46
CA GLN A 136 1.37 1.44 5.03
C GLN A 136 2.29 1.52 3.82
N ASN A 137 3.55 1.15 4.03
CA ASN A 137 4.59 1.07 3.01
C ASN A 137 4.57 -0.33 2.40
N ASN A 138 4.00 -0.47 1.20
CA ASN A 138 3.66 -1.72 0.56
C ASN A 138 4.63 -2.05 -0.58
N ALA A 139 5.13 -3.28 -0.61
CA ALA A 139 6.00 -3.70 -1.71
C ALA A 139 5.20 -4.04 -2.99
N GLY A 140 5.66 -3.50 -4.12
CA GLY A 140 5.14 -3.85 -5.45
C GLY A 140 3.71 -3.41 -5.75
N ILE A 141 3.06 -2.70 -4.83
CA ILE A 141 1.77 -2.02 -5.00
C ILE A 141 1.89 -0.59 -4.46
N ALA A 142 0.84 0.22 -4.61
CA ALA A 142 0.84 1.58 -4.08
C ALA A 142 0.85 1.60 -2.54
N ASP A 143 1.61 2.53 -1.97
CA ASP A 143 1.54 2.80 -0.53
C ASP A 143 0.24 3.49 -0.18
N THR A 144 -0.15 3.43 1.09
CA THR A 144 -1.37 4.07 1.56
C THR A 144 -1.12 4.91 2.81
N VAL A 145 -1.64 6.13 2.80
CA VAL A 145 -1.69 7.01 3.97
C VAL A 145 -3.16 7.18 4.37
N THR A 146 -3.50 6.81 5.59
CA THR A 146 -4.83 6.97 6.16
C THR A 146 -4.79 8.07 7.21
N VAL A 147 -5.63 9.08 7.06
CA VAL A 147 -5.80 10.15 8.05
C VAL A 147 -7.21 10.04 8.64
N THR A 148 -7.26 9.91 9.96
CA THR A 148 -8.49 9.72 10.75
C THR A 148 -8.76 10.94 11.64
N GLY A 149 -9.91 10.96 12.32
CA GLY A 149 -10.20 11.99 13.33
C GLY A 149 -10.45 13.41 12.79
N LEU A 150 -10.65 13.56 11.48
CA LEU A 150 -10.99 14.84 10.87
C LEU A 150 -12.39 15.29 11.33
N THR A 151 -12.52 16.58 11.64
CA THR A 151 -13.76 17.16 12.19
C THR A 151 -14.60 17.89 11.15
N TYR A 152 -13.98 18.37 10.07
CA TYR A 152 -14.65 19.12 9.01
C TYR A 152 -14.69 18.30 7.71
N ALA A 153 -15.84 18.32 7.04
CA ALA A 153 -15.97 17.80 5.69
C ALA A 153 -15.39 18.80 4.68
N GLY A 154 -14.75 18.29 3.63
CA GLY A 154 -14.06 19.12 2.64
C GLY A 154 -12.66 19.55 3.07
N THR A 155 -12.16 19.09 4.22
CA THR A 155 -10.74 19.28 4.58
C THR A 155 -9.87 18.56 3.55
N LYS A 156 -9.01 19.32 2.89
CA LYS A 156 -8.02 18.79 1.96
C LYS A 156 -6.84 18.26 2.75
N VAL A 157 -6.43 17.03 2.45
CA VAL A 157 -5.25 16.38 3.00
C VAL A 157 -4.20 16.32 1.91
N THR A 158 -3.00 16.83 2.17
CA THR A 158 -1.85 16.75 1.26
C THR A 158 -0.72 15.99 1.92
N VAL A 159 -0.24 14.94 1.24
CA VAL A 159 0.91 14.15 1.65
C VAL A 159 2.13 14.63 0.88
N LEU A 160 3.21 14.89 1.60
CA LEU A 160 4.45 15.44 1.07
C LEU A 160 5.62 14.51 1.37
N ASN A 161 6.53 14.36 0.41
CA ASN A 161 7.89 13.89 0.65
C ASN A 161 8.81 15.11 0.74
N GLY A 162 9.24 15.46 1.95
CA GLY A 162 9.84 16.76 2.24
C GLY A 162 8.82 17.88 1.95
N THR A 163 9.04 18.62 0.86
CA THR A 163 8.15 19.69 0.37
C THR A 163 7.38 19.31 -0.90
N THR A 164 7.64 18.13 -1.48
CA THR A 164 7.05 17.71 -2.75
C THR A 164 5.74 16.97 -2.51
N PRO A 165 4.59 17.41 -3.06
CA PRO A 165 3.34 16.68 -2.94
C PRO A 165 3.41 15.34 -3.68
N ILE A 166 3.08 14.26 -2.98
CA ILE A 166 3.06 12.88 -3.52
C ILE A 166 1.67 12.23 -3.46
N GLY A 167 0.71 12.87 -2.78
CA GLY A 167 -0.67 12.42 -2.72
C GLY A 167 -1.60 13.48 -2.16
N THR A 168 -2.87 13.45 -2.55
CA THR A 168 -3.90 14.30 -1.97
C THR A 168 -5.19 13.54 -1.77
N GLY A 169 -5.97 13.96 -0.78
CA GLY A 169 -7.31 13.46 -0.50
C GLY A 169 -8.21 14.59 0.00
N THR A 170 -9.50 14.34 0.09
CA THR A 170 -10.46 15.29 0.66
C THR A 170 -11.45 14.55 1.51
N SER A 171 -11.68 15.06 2.72
CA SER A 171 -12.62 14.45 3.66
C SER A 171 -14.05 14.60 3.18
N ALA A 172 -14.88 13.60 3.47
CA ALA A 172 -16.30 13.60 3.14
C ALA A 172 -17.12 13.20 4.36
N LEU A 173 -18.38 13.62 4.43
CA LEU A 173 -19.28 13.16 5.48
C LEU A 173 -19.56 11.66 5.36
N VAL A 174 -19.84 11.01 6.48
CA VAL A 174 -20.26 9.60 6.52
C VAL A 174 -21.55 9.40 5.71
N SER A 175 -22.46 10.37 5.79
CA SER A 175 -23.67 10.48 4.96
C SER A 175 -24.06 11.96 4.81
N SER A 176 -24.93 12.28 3.85
CA SER A 176 -25.36 13.67 3.58
C SER A 176 -26.08 14.37 4.75
N LYS A 177 -26.53 13.62 5.76
CA LYS A 177 -27.19 14.14 6.97
C LYS A 177 -26.35 13.99 8.24
N SER A 178 -25.13 13.44 8.13
CA SER A 178 -24.24 13.21 9.26
C SER A 178 -23.40 14.45 9.55
N THR A 179 -22.99 14.62 10.81
CA THR A 179 -21.89 15.52 11.20
C THR A 179 -20.55 14.79 11.29
N ALA A 180 -20.54 13.46 11.28
CA ALA A 180 -19.32 12.66 11.30
C ALA A 180 -18.66 12.64 9.92
N VAL A 181 -17.32 12.69 9.92
CA VAL A 181 -16.47 12.72 8.73
C VAL A 181 -15.78 11.36 8.57
N LYS A 182 -15.64 10.91 7.31
CA LYS A 182 -14.93 9.67 6.96
C LYS A 182 -13.41 9.88 7.02
N ASP A 183 -12.72 8.79 7.31
CA ASP A 183 -11.27 8.72 7.12
C ASP A 183 -10.89 9.00 5.66
N VAL A 184 -9.73 9.63 5.49
CA VAL A 184 -9.16 9.91 4.18
C VAL A 184 -8.06 8.90 3.91
N VAL A 185 -8.29 8.01 2.95
CA VAL A 185 -7.29 7.04 2.48
C VAL A 185 -6.70 7.53 1.17
N ILE A 186 -5.38 7.76 1.15
CA ILE A 186 -4.63 8.29 0.02
C ILE A 186 -3.72 7.20 -0.49
N SER A 187 -3.87 6.82 -1.76
CA SER A 187 -2.95 5.92 -2.43
C SER A 187 -1.80 6.71 -3.04
N ILE A 188 -0.56 6.38 -2.67
CA ILE A 188 0.64 6.99 -3.21
C ILE A 188 1.08 6.18 -4.43
N PRO A 189 1.10 6.77 -5.64
CA PRO A 189 1.43 6.03 -6.86
C PRO A 189 2.81 5.37 -6.78
N THR A 190 2.96 4.20 -7.39
CA THR A 190 4.18 3.37 -7.34
C THR A 190 5.44 4.05 -7.88
N LYS A 191 5.32 5.08 -8.73
CA LYS A 191 6.47 5.89 -9.19
C LYS A 191 7.01 6.86 -8.12
N SER A 192 6.23 7.06 -7.06
CA SER A 192 6.54 7.92 -5.92
C SER A 192 6.45 7.14 -4.62
N ASN A 193 6.74 5.83 -4.67
CA ASN A 193 6.66 4.96 -3.51
C ASN A 193 7.50 5.49 -2.33
N LEU A 194 7.08 5.13 -1.14
CA LEU A 194 7.66 5.57 0.11
C LEU A 194 8.93 4.78 0.38
N GLY A 195 10.08 5.42 0.18
CA GLY A 195 11.36 4.87 0.65
C GLY A 195 11.87 3.61 -0.06
N ASN A 196 11.15 3.09 -1.08
CA ASN A 196 11.57 1.95 -1.92
C ASN A 196 12.17 0.79 -1.11
N GLY A 197 11.40 0.25 -0.16
CA GLY A 197 11.85 -0.78 0.77
C GLY A 197 12.54 -0.28 2.04
N SER A 198 12.70 1.03 2.24
CA SER A 198 13.30 1.62 3.45
C SER A 198 12.27 2.35 4.32
N SER A 199 12.56 2.50 5.61
CA SER A 199 11.80 3.38 6.50
C SER A 199 12.09 4.85 6.19
N GLY A 200 11.22 5.74 6.68
CA GLY A 200 11.37 7.18 6.45
C GLY A 200 10.30 7.99 7.14
N SER A 201 10.08 9.21 6.64
CA SER A 201 8.99 10.07 7.07
C SER A 201 8.35 10.81 5.90
N ILE A 202 7.08 11.15 6.07
CA ILE A 202 6.30 12.03 5.19
C ILE A 202 5.85 13.24 6.01
N ASN A 203 5.41 14.30 5.33
CA ASN A 203 4.73 15.40 5.99
C ASN A 203 3.26 15.47 5.56
N ILE A 204 2.38 15.73 6.52
CA ILE A 204 0.94 15.93 6.30
C ILE A 204 0.61 17.40 6.46
N VAL A 205 -0.12 17.95 5.49
CA VAL A 205 -0.70 19.29 5.55
C VAL A 205 -2.20 19.18 5.39
N LEU A 206 -2.94 19.76 6.35
CA LEU A 206 -4.39 19.86 6.30
C LEU A 206 -4.79 21.26 5.84
N GLN A 207 -5.89 21.35 5.11
CA GLN A 207 -6.50 22.63 4.78
C GLN A 207 -8.02 22.53 4.88
N ASP A 208 -8.58 23.18 5.89
CA ASP A 208 -10.03 23.38 6.00
C ASP A 208 -10.48 24.45 5.01
N LYS A 209 -11.73 24.36 4.58
CA LYS A 209 -12.32 25.37 3.71
C LYS A 209 -12.32 26.74 4.40
N GLY A 210 -11.84 27.76 3.70
CA GLY A 210 -11.76 29.13 4.22
C GLY A 210 -10.54 29.42 5.08
N LYS A 211 -9.65 28.45 5.30
CA LYS A 211 -8.44 28.63 6.13
C LYS A 211 -7.16 28.46 5.33
N ASP A 212 -6.09 29.05 5.85
CA ASP A 212 -4.74 28.74 5.40
C ASP A 212 -4.35 27.29 5.73
N PRO A 213 -3.49 26.66 4.92
CA PRO A 213 -2.97 25.32 5.22
C PRO A 213 -2.28 25.27 6.59
N SER A 214 -2.39 24.14 7.28
CA SER A 214 -1.64 23.89 8.50
C SER A 214 -0.13 23.94 8.24
N ASP A 215 0.67 24.11 9.28
CA ASP A 215 2.08 23.73 9.13
C ASP A 215 2.17 22.23 8.86
N PRO A 216 3.17 21.77 8.09
CA PRO A 216 3.40 20.35 7.90
C PRO A 216 3.68 19.67 9.25
N VAL A 217 3.10 18.49 9.45
CA VAL A 217 3.45 17.59 10.56
C VAL A 217 4.15 16.36 10.00
N SER A 218 5.30 16.02 10.59
CA SER A 218 6.11 14.87 10.14
C SER A 218 5.60 13.59 10.80
N VAL A 219 5.40 12.56 10.00
CA VAL A 219 4.96 11.22 10.43
C VAL A 219 5.94 10.20 9.88
N SER A 220 6.46 9.34 10.76
CA SER A 220 7.37 8.26 10.36
C SER A 220 6.60 7.06 9.81
N PHE A 221 7.27 6.29 8.96
CA PHE A 221 6.78 5.01 8.47
C PHE A 221 7.91 3.97 8.47
N SER A 222 7.54 2.71 8.69
CA SER A 222 8.47 1.58 8.68
C SER A 222 8.87 1.18 7.25
N ALA A 223 9.97 0.45 7.13
CA ALA A 223 10.34 -0.20 5.89
C ALA A 223 9.26 -1.18 5.42
N GLU A 224 9.23 -1.48 4.12
CA GLU A 224 8.33 -2.50 3.57
C GLU A 224 8.58 -3.85 4.26
N GLU A 225 7.49 -4.53 4.64
CA GLU A 225 7.60 -5.80 5.33
C GLU A 225 7.92 -6.95 4.36
N LYS A 226 8.74 -7.91 4.82
CA LYS A 226 8.94 -9.17 4.10
C LYS A 226 7.77 -10.12 4.36
N THR A 227 7.53 -10.99 3.37
CA THR A 227 6.59 -12.09 3.51
C THR A 227 7.06 -13.01 4.63
N SER A 228 6.23 -13.19 5.66
CA SER A 228 6.52 -14.14 6.74
C SER A 228 6.38 -15.58 6.23
N VAL A 229 7.35 -16.42 6.57
CA VAL A 229 7.35 -17.87 6.29
C VAL A 229 7.07 -18.69 7.55
N THR A 230 6.58 -18.04 8.61
CA THR A 230 6.15 -18.74 9.82
C THR A 230 5.00 -19.69 9.49
N GLY A 231 5.14 -20.96 9.87
CA GLY A 231 4.16 -22.01 9.55
C GLY A 231 4.32 -22.60 8.14
N VAL A 232 5.36 -22.26 7.39
CA VAL A 232 5.67 -22.92 6.11
C VAL A 232 6.59 -24.13 6.34
N THR A 233 6.30 -25.25 5.70
CA THR A 233 7.09 -26.49 5.72
C THR A 233 7.33 -27.01 4.31
N TYR A 234 8.18 -28.03 4.18
CA TYR A 234 8.50 -28.65 2.91
C TYR A 234 8.57 -30.18 2.99
N ALA A 235 8.45 -30.82 1.82
CA ALA A 235 8.80 -32.21 1.60
C ALA A 235 9.57 -32.33 0.28
N THR A 236 10.61 -33.16 0.28
CA THR A 236 11.47 -33.40 -0.88
C THR A 236 11.47 -34.89 -1.23
N TYR A 237 11.56 -35.18 -2.51
CA TYR A 237 11.61 -36.55 -3.04
C TYR A 237 12.65 -36.59 -4.14
N ASN A 238 13.83 -37.13 -3.82
CA ASN A 238 14.94 -37.35 -4.75
C ASN A 238 14.78 -38.74 -5.38
N ASN A 239 14.17 -38.80 -6.56
CA ASN A 239 13.64 -40.00 -7.19
C ASN A 239 14.56 -40.49 -8.31
N PHE A 240 15.09 -41.70 -8.17
CA PHE A 240 15.86 -42.29 -9.27
C PHE A 240 14.97 -42.65 -10.47
N GLY A 241 15.36 -42.15 -11.65
CA GLY A 241 14.71 -42.46 -12.93
C GLY A 241 13.36 -41.77 -13.15
N LYS A 242 12.99 -40.81 -12.30
CA LYS A 242 11.84 -39.92 -12.45
C LYS A 242 12.27 -38.50 -12.13
N ALA A 243 11.42 -37.52 -12.42
CA ALA A 243 11.66 -36.17 -11.94
C ALA A 243 11.61 -36.14 -10.40
N ASP A 244 12.49 -35.34 -9.82
CA ASP A 244 12.47 -35.02 -8.41
C ASP A 244 11.33 -34.08 -8.08
N GLN A 245 10.91 -34.09 -6.82
CA GLN A 245 9.79 -33.29 -6.38
C GLN A 245 10.11 -32.52 -5.12
N VAL A 246 9.73 -31.25 -5.11
CA VAL A 246 9.71 -30.41 -3.91
C VAL A 246 8.28 -29.91 -3.71
N LYS A 247 7.77 -30.07 -2.50
CA LYS A 247 6.50 -29.50 -2.08
C LYS A 247 6.74 -28.50 -0.95
N VAL A 248 6.14 -27.34 -1.06
CA VAL A 248 6.13 -26.31 0.00
C VAL A 248 4.67 -26.10 0.40
N SER A 249 4.39 -26.16 1.70
CA SER A 249 3.02 -26.23 2.24
C SER A 249 2.94 -25.64 3.66
N ASN A 250 1.76 -25.68 4.27
CA ASN A 250 1.52 -25.14 5.61
C ASN A 250 1.67 -26.20 6.71
N ILE A 251 2.05 -25.73 7.90
CA ILE A 251 1.90 -26.45 9.16
C ILE A 251 0.54 -26.04 9.75
N GLY A 252 -0.46 -26.90 9.59
CA GLY A 252 -1.84 -26.56 9.97
C GLY A 252 -2.41 -25.44 9.09
N ASN A 253 -3.01 -24.43 9.70
CA ASN A 253 -3.71 -23.34 9.01
C ASN A 253 -2.89 -22.03 8.89
N THR A 254 -1.59 -22.05 9.23
CA THR A 254 -0.70 -20.89 9.16
C THR A 254 0.36 -21.08 8.07
N GLY A 255 0.80 -19.99 7.44
CA GLY A 255 1.84 -20.01 6.40
C GLY A 255 1.40 -19.39 5.07
N LEU A 256 1.48 -20.17 4.00
CA LEU A 256 1.08 -19.81 2.65
C LEU A 256 -0.40 -19.47 2.56
N VAL A 257 -0.73 -18.50 1.71
CA VAL A 257 -2.09 -18.19 1.28
C VAL A 257 -2.21 -18.30 -0.24
N ALA A 258 -3.43 -18.48 -0.73
CA ALA A 258 -3.68 -18.52 -2.17
C ALA A 258 -3.22 -17.20 -2.82
N GLY A 259 -2.45 -17.32 -3.90
CA GLY A 259 -1.84 -16.18 -4.61
C GLY A 259 -0.40 -15.87 -4.19
N ASP A 260 0.12 -16.44 -3.10
CA ASP A 260 1.55 -16.35 -2.78
C ASP A 260 2.37 -16.97 -3.93
N THR A 261 3.52 -16.38 -4.25
CA THR A 261 4.46 -16.95 -5.22
C THR A 261 5.61 -17.60 -4.46
N VAL A 262 5.83 -18.89 -4.69
CA VAL A 262 6.98 -19.65 -4.16
C VAL A 262 8.01 -19.80 -5.28
N ILE A 263 9.26 -19.45 -4.99
CA ILE A 263 10.38 -19.61 -5.92
C ILE A 263 11.36 -20.61 -5.32
N LEU A 264 11.74 -21.63 -6.12
CA LEU A 264 12.75 -22.61 -5.77
C LEU A 264 14.10 -22.19 -6.36
N TRP A 265 15.15 -22.28 -5.55
CA TRP A 265 16.50 -21.82 -5.82
C TRP A 265 17.50 -22.95 -5.61
N LYS A 266 18.54 -22.96 -6.43
CA LYS A 266 19.61 -23.96 -6.36
C LYS A 266 20.56 -23.74 -5.18
N GLU A 267 20.72 -22.49 -4.76
CA GLU A 267 21.75 -22.08 -3.81
C GLU A 267 21.20 -21.13 -2.77
N SER A 268 21.85 -21.09 -1.61
CA SER A 268 21.58 -20.12 -0.55
C SER A 268 21.66 -18.67 -1.07
N GLY A 269 20.81 -17.81 -0.53
CA GLY A 269 20.72 -16.40 -0.91
C GLY A 269 19.96 -16.13 -2.20
N ALA A 270 19.15 -17.09 -2.69
CA ALA A 270 18.26 -16.91 -3.84
C ALA A 270 18.99 -16.48 -5.14
N LYS A 271 20.12 -17.14 -5.44
CA LYS A 271 20.98 -16.76 -6.58
C LYS A 271 20.51 -17.30 -7.92
N THR A 272 20.35 -18.62 -7.99
CA THR A 272 20.00 -19.32 -9.25
C THR A 272 18.61 -19.92 -9.14
N LYS A 273 17.66 -19.35 -9.87
CA LYS A 273 16.26 -19.81 -9.89
C LYS A 273 16.16 -21.16 -10.62
N ILE A 274 15.54 -22.14 -9.97
CA ILE A 274 15.17 -23.44 -10.57
C ILE A 274 13.78 -23.33 -11.17
N ALA A 275 12.80 -22.93 -10.37
CA ALA A 275 11.39 -22.94 -10.74
C ALA A 275 10.57 -21.94 -9.91
N SER A 276 9.33 -21.70 -10.30
CA SER A 276 8.38 -20.85 -9.58
C SER A 276 6.98 -21.44 -9.68
N ALA A 277 6.21 -21.31 -8.61
CA ALA A 277 4.82 -21.72 -8.57
C ALA A 277 3.99 -20.67 -7.82
N VAL A 278 2.74 -20.49 -8.22
CA VAL A 278 1.76 -19.68 -7.49
C VAL A 278 0.90 -20.62 -6.67
N VAL A 279 0.76 -20.33 -5.38
CA VAL A 279 0.00 -21.13 -4.43
C VAL A 279 -1.48 -21.04 -4.79
N SER A 280 -2.09 -22.21 -5.01
CA SER A 280 -3.52 -22.31 -5.28
C SER A 280 -4.33 -22.36 -3.96
N LYS A 281 -5.65 -22.56 -4.06
CA LYS A 281 -6.51 -22.78 -2.88
C LYS A 281 -6.13 -24.03 -2.08
N SER A 282 -5.36 -24.96 -2.64
CA SER A 282 -4.85 -26.13 -1.92
C SER A 282 -3.73 -25.82 -0.93
N LEU A 283 -3.21 -24.57 -0.92
CA LEU A 283 -2.12 -24.12 -0.03
C LEU A 283 -0.83 -24.95 -0.15
N VAL A 284 -0.58 -25.51 -1.33
CA VAL A 284 0.63 -26.26 -1.65
C VAL A 284 1.21 -25.76 -2.97
N ALA A 285 2.51 -25.45 -2.97
CA ALA A 285 3.31 -25.28 -4.17
C ALA A 285 4.07 -26.57 -4.45
N THR A 286 3.86 -27.16 -5.64
CA THR A 286 4.55 -28.39 -6.06
C THR A 286 5.47 -28.09 -7.25
N PHE A 287 6.71 -28.54 -7.16
CA PHE A 287 7.73 -28.41 -8.18
C PHE A 287 8.15 -29.80 -8.64
N ASN A 288 8.11 -30.05 -9.95
CA ASN A 288 8.76 -31.20 -10.56
C ASN A 288 10.05 -30.71 -11.21
N VAL A 289 11.18 -31.17 -10.70
CA VAL A 289 12.53 -30.75 -11.11
C VAL A 289 13.18 -31.93 -11.83
N ALA A 290 13.85 -31.69 -12.95
CA ALA A 290 14.45 -32.78 -13.72
C ALA A 290 15.43 -33.61 -12.87
N ASN A 291 16.32 -32.94 -12.13
CA ASN A 291 17.17 -33.50 -11.07
C ASN A 291 17.48 -32.38 -10.04
N LEU A 292 17.44 -32.68 -8.75
CA LEU A 292 17.88 -31.83 -7.64
C LEU A 292 19.40 -31.89 -7.49
N ASP A 293 19.99 -33.06 -7.73
CA ASP A 293 21.42 -33.27 -7.82
C ASP A 293 21.76 -34.21 -8.98
N SER A 294 22.78 -33.86 -9.77
CA SER A 294 23.16 -34.66 -10.95
C SER A 294 23.84 -35.99 -10.61
N THR A 295 24.35 -36.14 -9.38
CA THR A 295 25.03 -37.37 -8.94
C THR A 295 24.10 -38.32 -8.18
N GLY A 296 22.92 -37.85 -7.80
CA GLY A 296 21.98 -38.56 -6.93
C GLY A 296 22.36 -38.49 -5.45
N ALA A 297 23.25 -37.57 -5.05
CA ALA A 297 23.65 -37.39 -3.67
C ALA A 297 22.59 -36.62 -2.88
N ALA A 298 22.70 -36.66 -1.55
CA ALA A 298 21.91 -35.80 -0.67
C ALA A 298 22.38 -34.34 -0.80
N GLY A 299 21.49 -33.39 -0.50
CA GLY A 299 21.81 -31.97 -0.60
C GLY A 299 20.70 -31.07 -0.10
N SER A 300 20.77 -29.82 -0.56
CA SER A 300 19.82 -28.77 -0.22
C SER A 300 19.42 -27.98 -1.46
N VAL A 301 18.15 -27.59 -1.48
CA VAL A 301 17.64 -26.47 -2.30
C VAL A 301 17.11 -25.41 -1.35
N TRP A 302 16.81 -24.22 -1.87
CA TRP A 302 16.25 -23.14 -1.07
C TRP A 302 14.95 -22.66 -1.68
N PHE A 303 14.02 -22.18 -0.86
CA PHE A 303 12.81 -21.55 -1.37
C PHE A 303 12.54 -20.21 -0.70
N THR A 304 11.93 -19.29 -1.46
CA THR A 304 11.40 -18.03 -0.95
C THR A 304 9.92 -17.94 -1.24
N VAL A 305 9.22 -17.11 -0.47
CA VAL A 305 7.80 -16.81 -0.67
C VAL A 305 7.64 -15.30 -0.85
N THR A 306 6.82 -14.90 -1.82
CA THR A 306 6.43 -13.52 -2.05
C THR A 306 4.93 -13.40 -2.00
N ARG A 307 4.42 -12.61 -1.06
CA ARG A 307 3.03 -12.22 -0.92
C ARG A 307 2.82 -10.84 -1.53
N LYS A 308 1.68 -10.64 -2.19
CA LYS A 308 1.31 -9.33 -2.75
C LYS A 308 1.28 -8.27 -1.63
N GLY A 309 1.97 -7.15 -1.84
CA GLY A 309 2.12 -6.08 -0.84
C GLY A 309 3.33 -6.24 0.08
N TYR A 310 4.08 -7.34 -0.03
CA TYR A 310 5.23 -7.65 0.81
C TYR A 310 6.47 -7.92 -0.03
N LEU A 311 7.64 -7.59 0.53
CA LEU A 311 8.92 -8.01 -0.02
C LEU A 311 9.03 -9.54 0.02
N GLN A 312 9.94 -10.07 -0.79
CA GLN A 312 10.28 -11.48 -0.76
C GLN A 312 10.81 -11.89 0.62
N SER A 313 10.42 -13.06 1.10
CA SER A 313 10.92 -13.63 2.35
C SER A 313 12.42 -13.90 2.28
N ASP A 314 13.03 -14.09 3.44
CA ASP A 314 14.34 -14.75 3.48
C ASP A 314 14.22 -16.19 2.98
N ALA A 315 15.29 -16.68 2.36
CA ALA A 315 15.35 -18.02 1.78
C ALA A 315 15.37 -19.09 2.89
N GLN A 316 14.50 -20.09 2.77
CA GLN A 316 14.44 -21.25 3.66
C GLN A 316 15.13 -22.44 3.01
N GLU A 317 15.95 -23.16 3.78
CA GLU A 317 16.64 -24.36 3.31
C GLU A 317 15.69 -25.57 3.32
N ALA A 318 15.62 -26.27 2.19
CA ALA A 318 14.93 -27.53 2.02
C ALA A 318 15.93 -28.65 1.70
N LYS A 319 16.17 -29.51 2.69
CA LYS A 319 17.08 -30.65 2.55
C LYS A 319 16.41 -31.79 1.79
N PHE A 320 17.21 -32.55 1.07
CA PHE A 320 16.78 -33.78 0.42
C PHE A 320 17.83 -34.87 0.61
N ASP A 321 17.35 -36.10 0.81
CA ASP A 321 18.20 -37.27 0.93
C ASP A 321 18.76 -37.69 -0.44
N ALA A 322 19.79 -38.54 -0.43
CA ALA A 322 20.30 -39.14 -1.65
C ALA A 322 19.23 -39.99 -2.34
N GLU A 323 19.35 -40.18 -3.65
CA GLU A 323 18.50 -41.11 -4.38
C GLU A 323 18.62 -42.51 -3.76
N PRO A 324 17.51 -43.25 -3.64
CA PRO A 324 17.54 -44.56 -2.98
C PRO A 324 18.42 -45.54 -3.77
N VAL A 325 19.27 -46.26 -3.04
CA VAL A 325 20.16 -47.29 -3.60
C VAL A 325 19.60 -48.67 -3.25
N THR A 326 19.74 -49.62 -4.17
CA THR A 326 19.38 -51.02 -3.89
C THR A 326 20.34 -51.61 -2.85
N ASP A 327 19.81 -52.34 -1.87
CA ASP A 327 20.64 -52.95 -0.82
C ASP A 327 21.64 -53.95 -1.42
N LYS A 328 22.77 -54.14 -0.72
CA LYS A 328 23.79 -55.11 -1.12
C LYS A 328 23.17 -56.52 -1.21
N PRO A 329 23.25 -57.21 -2.35
CA PRO A 329 22.70 -58.55 -2.49
C PRO A 329 23.50 -59.57 -1.66
N SER A 330 22.78 -60.48 -1.01
CA SER A 330 23.38 -61.62 -0.29
C SER A 330 23.62 -62.80 -1.23
N VAL A 331 24.75 -63.49 -1.02
CA VAL A 331 25.14 -64.70 -1.76
C VAL A 331 24.54 -65.99 -1.19
N THR A 332 23.74 -65.91 -0.12
CA THR A 332 23.03 -67.06 0.42
C THR A 332 22.02 -67.59 -0.61
N GLY A 333 22.02 -68.90 -0.84
CA GLY A 333 21.12 -69.54 -1.82
C GLY A 333 21.58 -69.39 -3.28
N VAL A 334 22.81 -68.93 -3.51
CA VAL A 334 23.45 -68.97 -4.84
C VAL A 334 23.95 -70.38 -5.13
N THR A 335 23.60 -70.90 -6.30
CA THR A 335 24.06 -72.18 -6.84
C THR A 335 24.54 -71.98 -8.27
N TYR A 336 25.36 -72.90 -8.77
CA TYR A 336 25.92 -72.81 -10.12
C TYR A 336 25.94 -74.17 -10.81
N VAL A 337 26.00 -74.13 -12.14
CA VAL A 337 26.27 -75.27 -13.01
C VAL A 337 27.39 -74.83 -13.95
N ASN A 338 28.58 -75.40 -13.75
CA ASN A 338 29.74 -75.21 -14.63
C ASN A 338 29.82 -76.43 -15.56
N SER A 339 29.46 -76.26 -16.83
CA SER A 339 29.22 -77.34 -17.78
C SER A 339 30.23 -77.31 -18.92
N LYS A 340 30.79 -78.46 -19.30
CA LYS A 340 31.65 -78.56 -20.48
C LYS A 340 30.91 -78.26 -21.78
N SER A 341 29.71 -78.82 -21.95
CA SER A 341 28.98 -78.83 -23.23
C SER A 341 27.89 -77.77 -23.35
N THR A 342 27.43 -77.17 -22.25
CA THR A 342 26.34 -76.17 -22.26
C THR A 342 26.77 -74.86 -21.60
N SER A 343 26.05 -73.76 -21.79
CA SER A 343 26.36 -72.50 -21.11
C SER A 343 26.30 -72.65 -19.60
N ASP A 344 27.26 -72.04 -18.90
CA ASP A 344 27.28 -72.06 -17.44
C ASP A 344 26.12 -71.24 -16.88
N LYS A 345 25.57 -71.70 -15.76
CA LYS A 345 24.41 -71.08 -15.15
C LYS A 345 24.68 -70.75 -13.69
N VAL A 346 24.19 -69.61 -13.26
CA VAL A 346 24.14 -69.21 -11.84
C VAL A 346 22.68 -69.00 -11.47
N THR A 347 22.20 -69.75 -10.49
CA THR A 347 20.86 -69.58 -9.94
C THR A 347 20.95 -68.96 -8.57
N ILE A 348 20.22 -67.87 -8.38
CA ILE A 348 20.17 -67.13 -7.14
C ILE A 348 18.77 -67.29 -6.57
N ALA A 349 18.65 -68.00 -5.45
CA ALA A 349 17.40 -68.20 -4.73
C ALA A 349 17.45 -67.45 -3.40
N ASN A 350 17.07 -66.17 -3.42
CA ASN A 350 17.13 -65.29 -2.25
C ASN A 350 15.92 -64.35 -2.19
N SER A 351 15.22 -64.36 -1.06
CA SER A 351 14.04 -63.51 -0.76
C SER A 351 14.27 -61.99 -0.86
N SER A 352 15.54 -61.54 -0.83
CA SER A 352 15.89 -60.12 -1.03
C SER A 352 15.76 -59.67 -2.49
N ILE A 353 15.65 -60.59 -3.45
CA ILE A 353 15.58 -60.25 -4.89
C ILE A 353 14.12 -60.05 -5.30
N LYS A 354 13.78 -58.81 -5.64
CA LYS A 354 12.42 -58.41 -6.00
C LYS A 354 12.10 -58.62 -7.48
N LYS A 355 10.84 -58.95 -7.77
CA LYS A 355 10.33 -59.03 -9.15
C LYS A 355 10.53 -57.68 -9.86
N GLY A 356 11.02 -57.74 -11.10
CA GLY A 356 11.34 -56.58 -11.93
C GLY A 356 12.73 -56.01 -11.70
N ALA A 357 13.47 -56.44 -10.67
CA ALA A 357 14.87 -56.05 -10.50
C ALA A 357 15.74 -56.65 -11.60
N THR A 358 16.81 -55.95 -11.97
CA THR A 358 17.86 -56.48 -12.85
C THR A 358 19.00 -57.00 -11.98
N VAL A 359 19.40 -58.24 -12.21
CA VAL A 359 20.59 -58.82 -11.59
C VAL A 359 21.69 -58.94 -12.62
N THR A 360 22.89 -58.50 -12.28
CA THR A 360 24.07 -58.59 -13.16
C THR A 360 25.12 -59.46 -12.48
N LEU A 361 25.63 -60.46 -13.20
CA LEU A 361 26.70 -61.36 -12.75
C LEU A 361 28.03 -60.90 -13.33
N PHE A 362 29.05 -60.89 -12.49
CA PHE A 362 30.41 -60.53 -12.85
C PHE A 362 31.39 -61.64 -12.48
N ASP A 363 32.44 -61.79 -13.30
CA ASP A 363 33.62 -62.61 -13.01
C ASP A 363 34.86 -61.72 -13.04
N ASN A 364 35.58 -61.64 -11.92
CA ASN A 364 36.75 -60.76 -11.75
C ASN A 364 36.47 -59.31 -12.21
N GLY A 365 35.26 -58.80 -11.89
CA GLY A 365 34.78 -57.47 -12.25
C GLY A 365 34.24 -57.30 -13.69
N ALA A 366 34.40 -58.30 -14.56
CA ALA A 366 33.85 -58.28 -15.92
C ALA A 366 32.42 -58.80 -15.93
N LYS A 367 31.48 -58.05 -16.53
CA LYS A 367 30.08 -58.48 -16.67
C LYS A 367 29.99 -59.69 -17.59
N ILE A 368 29.44 -60.80 -17.09
CA ILE A 368 29.27 -62.05 -17.84
C ILE A 368 27.80 -62.48 -17.98
N ALA A 369 26.87 -61.94 -17.20
CA ALA A 369 25.44 -62.15 -17.45
C ALA A 369 24.61 -61.02 -16.87
N SER A 370 23.38 -60.86 -17.37
CA SER A 370 22.38 -59.99 -16.75
C SER A 370 20.99 -60.46 -17.12
N GLY A 371 20.04 -60.30 -16.20
CA GLY A 371 18.66 -60.70 -16.41
C GLY A 371 17.70 -59.98 -15.49
N THR A 372 16.44 -59.93 -15.88
CA THR A 372 15.36 -59.35 -15.08
C THR A 372 14.62 -60.45 -14.33
N VAL A 373 14.35 -60.20 -13.05
CA VAL A 373 13.67 -61.13 -12.15
C VAL A 373 12.19 -61.18 -12.51
N THR A 374 11.71 -62.31 -13.03
CA THR A 374 10.29 -62.49 -13.41
C THR A 374 9.45 -63.06 -12.27
N VAL A 375 10.08 -63.80 -11.36
CA VAL A 375 9.49 -64.40 -10.16
C VAL A 375 10.28 -63.92 -8.95
N GLU A 376 9.59 -63.34 -7.97
CA GLU A 376 10.25 -62.84 -6.76
C GLU A 376 11.02 -63.97 -6.05
N GLY A 377 12.22 -63.64 -5.58
CA GLY A 377 13.05 -64.56 -4.81
C GLY A 377 13.91 -65.51 -5.64
N THR A 378 13.78 -65.59 -6.96
CA THR A 378 14.60 -66.51 -7.78
C THR A 378 14.92 -65.96 -9.17
N ILE A 379 16.17 -66.12 -9.59
CA ILE A 379 16.60 -65.89 -10.98
C ILE A 379 17.71 -66.86 -11.38
N THR A 380 17.68 -67.36 -12.61
CA THR A 380 18.78 -68.12 -13.22
C THR A 380 19.38 -67.31 -14.36
N LEU A 381 20.65 -66.98 -14.24
CA LEU A 381 21.45 -66.29 -15.25
C LEU A 381 22.28 -67.31 -16.02
N SER A 382 22.38 -67.16 -17.34
CA SER A 382 23.29 -67.95 -18.17
C SER A 382 24.48 -67.07 -18.55
N ALA A 383 25.69 -67.51 -18.23
CA ALA A 383 26.92 -66.78 -18.50
C ALA A 383 27.19 -66.69 -20.01
N SER A 384 27.62 -65.51 -20.48
CA SER A 384 27.97 -65.27 -21.87
C SER A 384 29.29 -65.93 -22.27
N ASN A 385 30.18 -66.11 -21.29
CA ASN A 385 31.46 -66.80 -21.43
C ASN A 385 31.50 -68.03 -20.51
N LYS A 386 32.32 -69.01 -20.87
CA LYS A 386 32.61 -70.14 -19.99
C LYS A 386 33.31 -69.66 -18.73
N LEU A 387 32.87 -70.18 -17.59
CA LEU A 387 33.58 -70.13 -16.32
C LEU A 387 34.85 -70.99 -16.43
N GLY A 388 35.83 -70.77 -15.56
CA GLY A 388 37.09 -71.50 -15.61
C GLY A 388 36.93 -73.01 -15.38
N ALA A 389 37.65 -73.82 -16.16
CA ALA A 389 37.59 -75.28 -16.09
C ALA A 389 37.96 -75.88 -14.73
N THR A 390 38.78 -75.17 -13.94
CA THR A 390 39.25 -75.61 -12.61
C THR A 390 38.41 -75.07 -11.44
N GLY A 391 37.39 -74.26 -11.70
CA GLY A 391 36.69 -73.50 -10.66
C GLY A 391 37.40 -72.18 -10.31
N GLY A 392 36.77 -71.37 -9.45
CA GLY A 392 37.29 -70.06 -9.03
C GLY A 392 36.43 -69.40 -7.95
N THR A 393 36.89 -68.28 -7.38
CA THR A 393 36.25 -67.64 -6.21
C THR A 393 35.73 -66.21 -6.45
N LYS A 394 35.84 -65.68 -7.67
CA LYS A 394 35.69 -64.24 -7.95
C LYS A 394 34.37 -63.84 -8.58
N LEU A 395 33.31 -64.63 -8.38
CA LEU A 395 31.99 -64.25 -8.85
C LEU A 395 31.34 -63.27 -7.89
N THR A 396 30.74 -62.22 -8.45
CA THR A 396 29.94 -61.25 -7.69
C THR A 396 28.67 -60.93 -8.45
N ILE A 397 27.67 -60.44 -7.74
CA ILE A 397 26.41 -59.96 -8.33
C ILE A 397 26.11 -58.54 -7.87
N THR A 398 25.49 -57.74 -8.75
CA THR A 398 24.79 -56.52 -8.38
C THR A 398 23.31 -56.69 -8.65
N VAL A 399 22.49 -55.95 -7.91
CA VAL A 399 21.04 -55.90 -8.11
C VAL A 399 20.62 -54.45 -8.27
N LYS A 400 19.75 -54.21 -9.24
CA LYS A 400 19.11 -52.91 -9.48
C LYS A 400 17.61 -53.07 -9.41
N GLU A 401 17.02 -52.66 -8.29
CA GLU A 401 15.57 -52.59 -8.13
C GLU A 401 14.96 -51.44 -8.96
N VAL A 402 13.68 -51.59 -9.31
CA VAL A 402 12.95 -50.55 -10.05
C VAL A 402 12.86 -49.28 -9.21
N GLY A 403 13.28 -48.14 -9.77
CA GLY A 403 13.24 -46.84 -9.10
C GLY A 403 14.35 -46.63 -8.06
N LYS A 404 15.38 -47.49 -8.03
CA LYS A 404 16.58 -47.33 -7.21
C LYS A 404 17.84 -47.36 -8.05
N ARG A 405 18.90 -46.75 -7.52
CA ARG A 405 20.27 -46.94 -8.03
C ARG A 405 20.72 -48.39 -7.82
N GLU A 406 21.68 -48.80 -8.65
CA GLU A 406 22.28 -50.14 -8.56
C GLU A 406 23.01 -50.32 -7.23
N SER A 407 22.90 -51.51 -6.65
CA SER A 407 23.58 -51.87 -5.42
C SER A 407 25.11 -51.84 -5.60
N ILE A 408 25.83 -51.79 -4.49
CA ILE A 408 27.21 -52.28 -4.48
C ILE A 408 27.24 -53.79 -4.78
N ALA A 409 28.38 -54.31 -5.21
CA ALA A 409 28.57 -55.73 -5.47
C ALA A 409 28.36 -56.57 -4.19
N SER A 410 27.86 -57.79 -4.37
CA SER A 410 27.83 -58.82 -3.32
C SER A 410 29.23 -59.13 -2.79
N ASP A 411 29.28 -59.92 -1.72
CA ASP A 411 30.52 -60.64 -1.41
C ASP A 411 30.88 -61.60 -2.57
N GLU A 412 32.17 -61.92 -2.69
CA GLU A 412 32.64 -62.91 -3.64
C GLU A 412 32.14 -64.31 -3.28
N PHE A 413 31.76 -65.10 -4.29
CA PHE A 413 31.38 -66.50 -4.11
C PHE A 413 32.08 -67.42 -5.12
N SER A 414 32.23 -68.67 -4.73
CA SER A 414 33.01 -69.66 -5.48
C SER A 414 32.17 -70.56 -6.36
N TYR A 415 32.80 -71.05 -7.42
CA TYR A 415 32.30 -72.10 -8.30
C TYR A 415 33.34 -73.21 -8.46
N GLY A 416 32.86 -74.44 -8.66
CA GLY A 416 33.66 -75.64 -8.81
C GLY A 416 34.12 -75.88 -10.25
N PRO A 417 34.94 -76.92 -10.47
CA PRO A 417 35.44 -77.28 -11.80
C PRO A 417 34.30 -77.64 -12.75
N GLU A 418 34.61 -77.63 -14.03
CA GLU A 418 33.70 -78.06 -15.08
C GLU A 418 33.26 -79.52 -14.85
N SER A 419 31.96 -79.71 -14.70
CA SER A 419 31.32 -81.03 -14.72
C SER A 419 31.07 -81.49 -16.15
#